data_AF-A0A166AII8-F1
#
_entry.id   AF-A0A166AII8-F1
#
_cell.length_a   1.000
_cell.length_b   1.000
_cell.length_c   1.000
_cell.angle_alpha   90.00
_cell.angle_beta   90.00
_cell.angle_gamma   90.00
#
_symmetry.space_group_name_H-M   'P 1'
#
loop_
_entity.id
_entity.type
_entity.pdbx_description
1 polymer ?
#
loop_
_entity_poly.entity_id
_entity_poly.type
_entity_poly.pdbx_seq_one_letter_code
_entity_poly.pdbx_strand_id
1 'polypeptide(L)'
;MSPIKVGVVGLSSTGWASNALAPVGIGQVIKGWDEGLQGMCLNEKRTITIPSDMAYGSRGFGSVIPPNSPLVFTVELVELQSKRSDDDL
;
A
#
# COMPACT_ATOMS: atom_id res chain seq x y z
N MET A 1 14.07 -9.33 4.38
CA MET A 1 12.78 -9.54 3.70
C MET A 1 12.82 -8.77 2.38
N SER A 2 12.51 -9.40 1.24
CA SER A 2 12.44 -8.69 -0.05
C SER A 2 11.14 -7.86 -0.12
N PRO A 3 11.16 -6.63 -0.69
CA PRO A 3 9.98 -5.78 -0.74
C PRO A 3 8.94 -6.29 -1.75
N ILE A 4 7.66 -6.26 -1.36
CA ILE A 4 6.52 -6.58 -2.24
C ILE A 4 6.10 -5.30 -2.96
N LYS A 5 5.84 -5.37 -4.27
CA LYS A 5 5.33 -4.23 -5.05
C LYS A 5 3.83 -4.40 -5.29
N VAL A 6 3.02 -3.55 -4.67
CA VAL A 6 1.57 -3.56 -4.88
C VAL A 6 1.18 -2.53 -5.93
N GLY A 7 0.21 -2.88 -6.77
CA GLY A 7 -0.43 -1.96 -7.70
C GLY A 7 -1.64 -1.35 -7.01
N VAL A 8 -1.63 -0.04 -6.81
CA VAL A 8 -2.78 0.64 -6.21
C VAL A 8 -3.83 0.87 -7.28
N VAL A 9 -4.96 0.16 -7.19
CA VAL A 9 -6.10 0.30 -8.10
C VAL A 9 -7.16 1.13 -7.40
N GLY A 10 -6.98 2.45 -7.44
CA GLY A 10 -8.01 3.42 -7.04
C GLY A 10 -7.57 4.41 -5.96
N LEU A 11 -7.21 5.61 -6.37
CA LEU A 11 -7.44 6.83 -5.58
C LEU A 11 -8.36 7.71 -6.41
N SER A 12 -9.68 7.58 -6.21
CA SER A 12 -10.65 8.47 -6.82
C SER A 12 -10.53 9.85 -6.17
N SER A 13 -9.79 10.77 -6.80
CA SER A 13 -10.02 12.24 -6.77
C SER A 13 -8.92 13.06 -7.47
N THR A 14 -7.74 12.50 -7.79
CA THR A 14 -6.62 13.30 -8.34
C THR A 14 -6.27 13.03 -9.82
N GLY A 15 -7.04 12.22 -10.55
CA GLY A 15 -6.88 12.11 -12.01
C GLY A 15 -5.55 11.52 -12.49
N TRP A 16 -4.83 10.79 -11.64
CA TRP A 16 -3.68 9.99 -12.06
C TRP A 16 -4.20 8.61 -12.49
N ALA A 17 -4.33 8.40 -13.80
CA ALA A 17 -4.46 7.06 -14.34
C ALA A 17 -3.06 6.43 -14.39
N SER A 18 -2.98 5.16 -13.97
CA SER A 18 -1.97 4.13 -14.30
C SER A 18 -1.05 3.73 -13.14
N ASN A 19 -1.40 2.63 -12.48
CA ASN A 19 -0.53 1.71 -11.73
C ASN A 19 0.68 2.35 -11.01
N ALA A 20 0.47 2.96 -9.84
CA ALA A 20 1.57 3.27 -8.95
C ALA A 20 2.01 1.98 -8.25
N LEU A 21 3.28 1.62 -8.43
CA LEU A 21 3.94 0.54 -7.69
C LEU A 21 4.49 1.11 -6.39
N ALA A 22 4.00 0.62 -5.26
CA ALA A 22 4.52 0.98 -3.94
C ALA A 22 5.20 -0.24 -3.29
N PRO A 23 6.42 -0.10 -2.74
CA PRO A 23 7.04 -1.15 -1.94
C PRO A 23 6.39 -1.22 -0.55
N VAL A 24 5.98 -2.41 -0.15
CA VAL A 24 5.30 -2.70 1.13
C VAL A 24 6.11 -3.72 1.94
N GLY A 25 6.01 -3.64 3.26
CA GLY A 25 6.72 -4.49 4.22
C GLY A 25 8.10 -3.95 4.61
N ILE A 26 8.39 -2.68 4.33
CA ILE A 26 9.69 -2.03 4.60
C ILE A 26 9.58 -0.67 5.32
N GLY A 27 8.40 -0.28 5.82
CA GLY A 27 8.22 0.96 6.57
C GLY A 27 8.25 2.23 5.71
N GLN A 28 8.05 2.12 4.40
CA GLN A 28 8.04 3.26 3.45
C GLN A 28 6.62 3.78 3.17
N VAL A 29 5.60 3.09 3.66
CA VAL A 29 4.17 3.44 3.52
C VAL A 29 3.54 3.59 4.89
N ILE A 30 2.30 4.09 4.96
CA ILE A 30 1.57 4.15 6.23
C ILE A 30 1.44 2.73 6.82
N LYS A 31 1.48 2.63 8.16
CA LYS A 31 1.52 1.36 8.88
C LYS A 31 0.40 0.40 8.47
N GLY A 32 -0.81 0.90 8.23
CA GLY A 32 -1.94 0.08 7.80
C GLY A 32 -1.76 -0.59 6.43
N TRP A 33 -0.91 -0.07 5.55
CA TRP A 33 -0.54 -0.74 4.30
C TRP A 33 0.44 -1.88 4.57
N ASP A 34 1.47 -1.63 5.37
CA ASP A 34 2.45 -2.64 5.76
C ASP A 34 1.81 -3.84 6.47
N GLU A 35 0.74 -3.63 7.24
CA GLU A 35 -0.01 -4.70 7.90
C GLU A 35 -1.14 -5.28 7.03
N GLY A 36 -1.96 -4.44 6.39
CA GLY A 36 -3.16 -4.87 5.66
C GLY A 36 -2.88 -5.66 4.38
N LEU A 37 -1.68 -5.54 3.83
CA LEU A 37 -1.27 -6.15 2.56
C LEU A 37 -0.38 -7.38 2.73
N GLN A 38 -0.08 -7.76 3.98
CA GLN A 38 0.65 -8.99 4.23
C GLN A 38 -0.16 -10.19 3.75
N GLY A 39 0.55 -11.19 3.21
CA GLY A 39 -0.04 -12.43 2.75
C GLY A 39 -1.01 -12.29 1.56
N MET A 40 -0.92 -11.21 0.78
CA MET A 40 -1.61 -11.15 -0.51
C MET A 40 -0.96 -12.08 -1.54
N CYS A 41 -1.78 -12.73 -2.35
CA CYS A 41 -1.37 -13.54 -3.49
C CYS A 41 -1.24 -12.69 -4.76
N LEU A 42 -0.36 -13.09 -5.69
CA LEU A 42 -0.22 -12.41 -6.98
C LEU A 42 -1.58 -12.38 -7.72
N ASN A 43 -1.94 -11.22 -8.26
CA ASN A 43 -3.22 -10.87 -8.88
C ASN A 43 -4.43 -10.89 -7.92
N GLU A 44 -4.22 -10.94 -6.61
CA GLU A 44 -5.30 -10.79 -5.64
C GLU A 44 -5.74 -9.32 -5.56
N LYS A 45 -7.06 -9.11 -5.56
CA LYS A 45 -7.68 -7.83 -5.21
C LYS A 45 -8.18 -7.88 -3.78
N ARG A 46 -7.82 -6.86 -2.99
CA ARG A 46 -8.23 -6.76 -1.59
C ARG A 46 -8.68 -5.35 -1.27
N THR A 47 -9.74 -5.23 -0.47
CA THR A 47 -10.11 -3.96 0.15
C THR A 47 -9.64 -3.97 1.59
N ILE A 48 -8.86 -2.94 1.96
CA ILE A 48 -8.39 -2.74 3.33
C ILE A 48 -8.99 -1.46 3.89
N THR A 49 -9.48 -1.54 5.13
CA THR A 49 -9.93 -0.40 5.91
C THR A 49 -8.88 -0.12 6.97
N ILE A 50 -8.25 1.05 6.89
CA ILE A 50 -7.17 1.46 7.76
C ILE A 50 -7.73 2.51 8.73
N PRO A 51 -7.76 2.24 10.05
CA PRO A 51 -8.14 3.24 11.04
C PRO A 51 -7.11 4.38 11.05
N SER A 52 -7.55 5.56 11.48
CA SER A 52 -6.78 6.79 11.31
C SER A 52 -5.42 6.77 12.01
N ASP A 53 -5.31 6.10 13.16
CA ASP A 53 -4.08 5.89 13.94
C ASP A 53 -3.01 5.08 13.19
N MET A 54 -3.43 4.20 12.27
CA MET A 54 -2.54 3.46 11.36
C MET A 54 -2.34 4.15 9.99
N ALA A 55 -2.89 5.36 9.85
CA ALA A 55 -2.77 6.22 8.68
C ALA A 55 -2.16 7.59 9.04
N TYR A 56 -2.93 8.67 8.93
CA TYR A 56 -2.47 10.06 9.15
C TYR A 56 -2.85 10.64 10.51
N GLY A 57 -3.50 9.84 11.36
CA GLY A 57 -3.90 10.19 12.73
C GLY A 57 -4.67 11.49 12.83
N SER A 58 -4.44 12.21 13.93
CA SER A 58 -5.00 13.54 14.19
C SER A 58 -4.39 14.64 13.30
N ARG A 59 -3.30 14.36 12.58
CA ARG A 59 -2.65 15.34 11.71
C ARG A 59 -3.34 15.48 10.36
N GLY A 60 -3.93 14.40 9.85
CA GLY A 60 -4.44 14.35 8.48
C GLY A 60 -3.32 14.50 7.44
N PHE A 61 -3.70 14.75 6.18
CA PHE A 61 -2.74 14.95 5.09
C PHE A 61 -3.19 16.08 4.15
N GLY A 62 -2.48 17.21 4.24
CA GLY A 62 -2.77 18.40 3.45
C GLY A 62 -4.23 18.82 3.58
N SER A 63 -4.85 19.16 2.46
CA SER A 63 -6.30 19.44 2.34
C SER A 63 -7.12 18.21 1.91
N VAL A 64 -6.49 17.04 1.76
CA VAL A 64 -7.09 15.87 1.12
C VAL A 64 -7.64 14.88 2.13
N ILE A 65 -6.93 14.67 3.25
CA ILE A 65 -7.33 13.72 4.28
C ILE A 65 -7.57 14.47 5.59
N PRO A 66 -8.82 14.57 6.08
CA PRO A 66 -9.11 15.21 7.34
C PRO A 66 -8.47 14.45 8.53
N PRO A 67 -8.18 15.16 9.64
CA PRO A 67 -7.82 14.54 10.91
C PRO A 67 -8.76 13.40 11.33
N ASN A 68 -8.19 12.37 11.95
CA ASN A 68 -8.91 11.22 12.53
C ASN A 68 -9.80 10.44 11.56
N SER A 69 -9.61 10.60 10.24
CA SER A 69 -10.41 9.90 9.24
C SER A 69 -9.84 8.52 8.91
N PRO A 70 -10.66 7.45 8.91
CA PRO A 70 -10.24 6.15 8.39
C PRO A 70 -10.08 6.23 6.87
N LEU A 71 -9.22 5.37 6.32
CA LEU A 71 -8.99 5.26 4.88
C LEU A 71 -9.44 3.89 4.39
N VAL A 72 -10.09 3.87 3.23
CA VAL A 72 -10.51 2.62 2.58
C VAL A 72 -9.82 2.56 1.23
N PHE A 73 -9.06 1.49 0.99
CA PHE A 73 -8.32 1.28 -0.24
C PHE A 73 -8.70 -0.04 -0.86
N THR A 74 -8.88 -0.05 -2.18
CA THR A 74 -8.88 -1.27 -2.98
C THR A 74 -7.54 -1.38 -3.67
N VAL A 75 -6.89 -2.52 -3.52
CA VAL A 75 -5.54 -2.79 -4.04
C VAL A 75 -5.55 -4.05 -4.89
N GLU A 76 -4.59 -4.14 -5.81
CA GLU A 76 -4.31 -5.34 -6.58
C GLU A 76 -2.81 -5.65 -6.47
N LEU A 77 -2.46 -6.86 -6.06
CA LEU A 77 -1.06 -7.26 -6.05
C LEU A 77 -0.63 -7.62 -7.49
N VAL A 78 0.13 -6.74 -8.13
CA VAL A 78 0.53 -6.90 -9.54
C VAL A 78 1.90 -7.57 -9.73
N GLU A 79 2.81 -7.48 -8.75
CA GLU A 79 4.16 -8.04 -8.90
C GLU A 79 4.81 -8.41 -7.55
N LEU A 80 5.43 -9.60 -7.48
CA LEU A 80 6.31 -10.00 -6.37
C LEU A 80 7.76 -9.99 -6.85
N GLN A 81 8.55 -9.00 -6.41
CA GLN A 81 10.00 -9.01 -6.62
C GLN A 81 10.70 -9.61 -5.40
N SER A 82 10.96 -10.93 -5.42
CA SER A 82 12.03 -11.48 -4.60
C SER A 82 13.35 -11.12 -5.27
N LYS A 83 14.30 -10.47 -4.58
CA LYS A 83 15.69 -10.57 -5.03
C LYS A 83 16.05 -12.06 -5.00
N ARG A 84 16.15 -12.69 -6.17
CA ARG A 84 16.96 -13.90 -6.28
C ARG A 84 18.38 -13.43 -5.99
N SER A 85 18.95 -13.88 -4.87
CA SER A 85 20.38 -13.86 -4.68
C SER A 85 20.96 -14.92 -5.63
N ASP A 86 21.32 -14.50 -6.84
CA ASP A 86 22.24 -15.22 -7.72
C ASP A 86 23.68 -14.72 -7.47
N ASP A 87 24.02 -14.49 -6.19
CA ASP A 87 25.33 -14.01 -5.70
C ASP A 87 25.85 -14.95 -4.58
N ASP A 88 25.75 -16.26 -4.82
CA ASP A 88 26.48 -17.31 -4.10
C ASP A 88 26.98 -18.33 -5.15
N LEU A 89 27.90 -17.89 -6.01
CA LEU A 89 28.67 -18.71 -6.95
C LEU A 89 30.16 -18.65 -6.60
#